data_AF-A0A2A4U7E8-F1
#
_entry.id   AF-A0A2A4U7E8-F1
#
_cell.length_a   1.000
_cell.length_b   1.000
_cell.length_c   1.000
_cell.angle_alpha   90.00
_cell.angle_beta   90.00
_cell.angle_gamma   90.00
#
_symmetry.space_group_name_H-M   'P 1'
#
loop_
_entity.id
_entity.type
_entity.pdbx_description
1 polymer ?
#
loop_
_entity_poly.entity_id
_entity_poly.type
_entity_poly.pdbx_seq_one_letter_code
_entity_poly.pdbx_strand_id
1 'polypeptide(L)'
;MILSAFAFSVMSLFVKAVGQTNIPVLEIVAARSVVSLLISYVTLKRQGIAPLGNRKLLLFARGLVGFLALNCVFYAITHLPLAQATVLQYLHPMFTAALAVFFLSERPTKGTLICIALSFVGLLLVVQPGFIFSLAPSGIKQFAISVAVAGAFGSAIAYILVRKLSTTEHPLVIVMYFPLISLPISVILLWNDFVMPQGITWLYLLAIGLTTQVGQVALTKAMQTETASRATSFAYLQVVFAMILGVVFYYEIPSFSTLIGAGLIVGGAYINATWKKGNNVKKPSS
;
A
#
# COMPACT_ATOMS: atom_id res chain seq x y z
N MET A 1 8.00 7.30 4.93
CA MET A 1 6.66 6.95 4.41
C MET A 1 6.17 7.92 3.34
N ILE A 2 6.33 9.24 3.51
CA ILE A 2 5.85 10.23 2.52
C ILE A 2 6.35 9.94 1.10
N LEU A 3 7.66 9.64 0.94
CA LEU A 3 8.22 9.22 -0.36
C LEU A 3 7.53 7.96 -0.93
N SER A 4 7.16 7.01 -0.06
CA SER A 4 6.44 5.81 -0.47
C SER A 4 5.04 6.14 -0.97
N ALA A 5 4.31 6.98 -0.22
CA ALA A 5 2.98 7.46 -0.60
C ALA A 5 3.00 8.20 -1.94
N PHE A 6 4.00 9.05 -2.17
CA PHE A 6 4.20 9.74 -3.44
C PHE A 6 4.54 8.77 -4.59
N ALA A 7 5.47 7.83 -4.36
CA ALA A 7 5.83 6.85 -5.38
C ALA A 7 4.63 5.95 -5.75
N PHE A 8 3.81 5.54 -4.77
CA PHE A 8 2.58 4.80 -5.04
C PHE A 8 1.49 5.63 -5.71
N SER A 9 1.38 6.94 -5.46
CA SER A 9 0.45 7.78 -6.22
C SER A 9 0.88 7.96 -7.67
N VAL A 10 2.19 8.09 -7.94
CA VAL A 10 2.73 8.11 -9.31
C VAL A 10 2.53 6.74 -9.98
N MET A 11 2.71 5.64 -9.25
CA MET A 11 2.36 4.30 -9.76
C MET A 11 0.87 4.25 -10.14
N SER A 12 -0.04 4.73 -9.29
CA SER A 12 -1.48 4.76 -9.56
C SER A 12 -1.84 5.60 -10.79
N LEU A 13 -1.13 6.70 -11.04
CA LEU A 13 -1.27 7.51 -12.27
C LEU A 13 -1.04 6.65 -13.52
N PHE A 14 0.08 5.92 -13.57
CA PHE A 14 0.39 5.05 -14.71
C PHE A 14 -0.53 3.83 -14.80
N VAL A 15 -0.97 3.26 -13.67
CA VAL A 15 -1.96 2.18 -13.67
C VAL A 15 -3.28 2.66 -14.28
N LYS A 16 -3.72 3.88 -13.98
CA LYS A 16 -4.92 4.47 -14.60
C LYS A 16 -4.76 4.67 -16.11
N ALA A 17 -3.57 5.09 -16.57
CA ALA A 17 -3.27 5.18 -18.00
C ALA A 17 -3.29 3.81 -18.70
N VAL A 18 -2.74 2.77 -18.07
CA VAL A 18 -2.80 1.38 -18.59
C VAL A 18 -4.23 0.83 -18.53
N GLY A 19 -5.05 1.23 -17.56
CA GLY A 19 -6.45 0.80 -17.47
C GLY A 19 -7.34 1.26 -18.64
N GLN A 20 -6.88 2.20 -19.47
CA GLN A 20 -7.52 2.57 -20.73
C GLN A 20 -7.16 1.61 -21.88
N THR A 21 -6.22 0.70 -21.65
CA THR A 21 -5.81 -0.36 -22.58
C THR A 21 -6.40 -1.69 -22.13
N ASN A 22 -6.49 -2.67 -23.04
CA ASN A 22 -7.01 -4.02 -22.74
C ASN A 22 -6.01 -4.90 -21.98
N ILE A 23 -5.10 -4.32 -21.20
CA ILE A 23 -4.09 -5.06 -20.43
C ILE A 23 -4.71 -5.61 -19.14
N PRO A 24 -4.74 -6.92 -18.93
CA PRO A 24 -5.22 -7.53 -17.69
C PRO A 24 -4.43 -7.05 -16.46
N VAL A 25 -5.13 -6.97 -15.34
CA VAL A 25 -4.55 -6.57 -14.05
C VAL A 25 -3.40 -7.47 -13.63
N LEU A 26 -3.51 -8.78 -13.86
CA LEU A 26 -2.46 -9.74 -13.52
C LEU A 26 -1.17 -9.48 -14.31
N GLU A 27 -1.24 -8.92 -15.52
CA GLU A 27 -0.04 -8.52 -16.27
C GLU A 27 0.63 -7.31 -15.66
N ILE A 28 -0.16 -6.34 -15.20
CA ILE A 28 0.38 -5.18 -14.47
C ILE A 28 1.13 -5.66 -13.22
N VAL A 29 0.59 -6.67 -12.52
CA VAL A 29 1.22 -7.32 -11.37
C VAL A 29 2.49 -8.07 -11.76
N ALA A 30 2.46 -8.83 -12.86
CA ALA A 30 3.63 -9.55 -13.35
C ALA A 30 4.75 -8.57 -13.77
N ALA A 31 4.43 -7.55 -14.58
CA ALA A 31 5.36 -6.55 -15.06
C ALA A 31 6.05 -5.79 -13.91
N ARG A 32 5.28 -5.29 -12.93
CA ARG A 32 5.88 -4.63 -11.76
C ARG A 32 6.72 -5.60 -10.92
N SER A 33 6.35 -6.88 -10.88
CA SER A 33 7.08 -7.92 -10.15
C SER A 33 8.42 -8.24 -10.81
N VAL A 34 8.47 -8.34 -12.14
CA VAL A 34 9.72 -8.51 -12.89
C VAL A 34 10.69 -7.37 -12.60
N VAL A 35 10.24 -6.11 -12.74
CA VAL A 35 11.07 -4.93 -12.51
C VAL A 35 11.57 -4.88 -11.05
N SER A 36 10.67 -5.11 -10.09
CA SER A 36 11.01 -5.13 -8.66
C SER A 36 12.02 -6.23 -8.30
N LEU A 37 11.83 -7.43 -8.87
CA LEU A 37 12.72 -8.57 -8.65
C LEU A 37 14.11 -8.31 -9.24
N LEU A 38 14.19 -7.84 -10.49
CA LEU A 38 15.45 -7.54 -11.17
C LEU A 38 16.25 -6.47 -10.42
N ILE A 39 15.61 -5.35 -10.06
CA ILE A 39 16.30 -4.26 -9.34
C ILE A 39 16.78 -4.74 -7.97
N SER A 40 15.93 -5.46 -7.23
CA SER A 40 16.30 -5.97 -5.91
C SER A 40 17.47 -6.95 -6.00
N TYR A 41 17.39 -7.93 -6.92
CA TYR A 41 18.42 -8.95 -7.10
C TYR A 41 19.76 -8.38 -7.55
N VAL A 42 19.77 -7.51 -8.58
CA VAL A 42 20.99 -6.88 -9.09
C VAL A 42 21.65 -6.04 -8.01
N THR A 43 20.87 -5.27 -7.25
CA THR A 43 21.41 -4.41 -6.19
C THR A 43 21.97 -5.23 -5.02
N LEU A 44 21.27 -6.29 -4.60
CA LEU A 44 21.75 -7.20 -3.55
C LEU A 44 23.06 -7.89 -3.96
N LYS A 45 23.14 -8.37 -5.21
CA LYS A 45 24.36 -8.99 -5.75
C LYS A 45 25.53 -8.01 -5.78
N ARG A 46 25.30 -6.76 -6.20
CA ARG A 46 26.32 -5.69 -6.19
C ARG A 46 26.80 -5.32 -4.79
N GLN A 47 25.93 -5.44 -3.79
CA GLN A 47 26.26 -5.17 -2.38
C GLN A 47 26.85 -6.39 -1.65
N GLY A 48 26.93 -7.56 -2.30
CA GLY A 48 27.40 -8.80 -1.67
C GLY A 48 26.44 -9.33 -0.59
N ILE A 49 25.17 -8.91 -0.59
CA ILE A 49 24.18 -9.31 0.42
C ILE A 49 23.46 -10.57 -0.06
N ALA A 50 23.37 -11.58 0.80
CA ALA A 50 22.67 -12.82 0.50
C ALA A 50 21.16 -12.58 0.26
N PRO A 51 20.60 -12.99 -0.89
CA PRO A 51 19.22 -12.66 -1.26
C PRO A 51 18.16 -13.42 -0.45
N LEU A 52 18.53 -14.55 0.17
CA LEU A 52 17.60 -15.41 0.92
C LEU A 52 17.32 -14.91 2.35
N GLY A 53 18.08 -13.93 2.84
CA GLY A 53 17.98 -13.45 4.22
C GLY A 53 18.17 -14.53 5.28
N ASN A 54 17.91 -14.18 6.53
CA ASN A 54 18.04 -15.10 7.67
C ASN A 54 16.68 -15.70 8.07
N ARG A 55 15.62 -14.88 8.10
CA ARG A 55 14.28 -15.26 8.55
C ARG A 55 13.37 -15.78 7.42
N LYS A 56 13.81 -16.83 6.72
CA LYS A 56 13.17 -17.39 5.50
C LYS A 56 11.66 -17.61 5.63
N LEU A 57 11.18 -18.16 6.75
CA LEU A 57 9.75 -18.43 6.96
C LEU A 57 8.92 -17.15 7.06
N LEU A 58 9.41 -16.14 7.77
CA LEU A 58 8.73 -14.83 7.88
C LEU A 58 8.79 -14.06 6.56
N LEU A 59 9.90 -14.16 5.83
CA LEU A 59 10.07 -13.57 4.50
C LEU A 59 9.08 -14.19 3.49
N PHE A 60 8.96 -15.52 3.49
CA PHE A 60 7.97 -16.23 2.67
C PHE A 60 6.54 -15.86 3.06
N ALA A 61 6.22 -15.87 4.36
CA ALA A 61 4.91 -15.45 4.86
C ALA A 61 4.56 -14.01 4.44
N ARG A 62 5.54 -13.09 4.47
CA ARG A 62 5.35 -11.70 4.01
C ARG A 62 4.97 -11.65 2.54
N GLY A 63 5.65 -12.40 1.69
CA GLY A 63 5.35 -12.43 0.26
C GLY A 63 4.00 -13.08 -0.02
N LEU A 64 3.69 -14.20 0.63
CA LEU A 64 2.44 -14.95 0.44
C LEU A 64 1.22 -14.16 0.92
N VAL A 65 1.26 -13.65 2.16
CA VAL A 65 0.16 -12.83 2.71
C VAL A 65 -0.01 -11.55 1.90
N GLY A 66 1.08 -10.91 1.48
CA GLY A 66 1.02 -9.73 0.62
C GLY A 66 0.36 -10.03 -0.73
N PHE A 67 0.67 -11.17 -1.34
CA PHE A 67 0.04 -11.60 -2.58
C PHE A 67 -1.45 -11.92 -2.41
N LEU A 68 -1.82 -12.70 -1.38
CA LEU A 68 -3.23 -13.00 -1.09
C LEU A 68 -4.03 -11.74 -0.82
N ALA A 69 -3.49 -10.82 -0.01
CA ALA A 69 -4.10 -9.53 0.25
C ALA A 69 -4.34 -8.74 -1.04
N LEU A 70 -3.34 -8.70 -1.94
CA LEU A 70 -3.47 -8.01 -3.21
C LEU A 70 -4.56 -8.64 -4.11
N ASN A 71 -4.70 -9.96 -4.13
CA ASN A 71 -5.79 -10.62 -4.88
C ASN A 71 -7.17 -10.27 -4.31
N CYS A 72 -7.31 -10.22 -2.98
CA CYS A 72 -8.55 -9.74 -2.35
C CYS A 72 -8.88 -8.30 -2.77
N VAL A 73 -7.87 -7.43 -2.87
CA VAL A 73 -8.04 -6.05 -3.33
C VAL A 73 -8.49 -6.01 -4.79
N PHE A 74 -7.89 -6.81 -5.66
CA PHE A 74 -8.33 -6.85 -7.05
C PHE A 74 -9.75 -7.38 -7.20
N TYR A 75 -10.09 -8.45 -6.48
CA TYR A 75 -11.46 -8.96 -6.43
C TYR A 75 -12.44 -7.86 -5.99
N ALA A 76 -12.08 -7.07 -4.98
CA ALA A 76 -12.89 -5.95 -4.53
C ALA A 76 -13.03 -4.87 -5.62
N ILE A 77 -11.95 -4.53 -6.34
CA ILE A 77 -11.98 -3.54 -7.42
C ILE A 77 -12.86 -3.98 -8.60
N THR A 78 -12.91 -5.29 -8.90
CA THR A 78 -13.73 -5.81 -10.02
C THR A 78 -15.21 -5.98 -9.67
N HIS A 79 -15.55 -6.11 -8.38
CA HIS A 79 -16.93 -6.36 -7.93
C HIS A 79 -17.58 -5.20 -7.17
N LEU A 80 -16.80 -4.20 -6.74
CA LEU A 80 -17.29 -3.00 -6.07
C LEU A 80 -16.92 -1.75 -6.87
N PRO A 81 -17.69 -0.66 -6.75
CA PRO A 81 -17.26 0.63 -7.25
C PRO A 81 -15.87 0.99 -6.68
N LEU A 82 -14.99 1.51 -7.54
CA LEU A 82 -13.60 1.83 -7.21
C LEU A 82 -13.46 2.64 -5.91
N ALA A 83 -14.38 3.58 -5.70
CA ALA A 83 -14.46 4.38 -4.48
C ALA A 83 -14.63 3.52 -3.22
N GLN A 84 -15.54 2.54 -3.25
CA GLN A 84 -15.79 1.65 -2.12
C GLN A 84 -14.59 0.73 -1.87
N ALA A 85 -14.03 0.13 -2.93
CA ALA A 85 -12.85 -0.72 -2.82
C ALA A 85 -11.65 0.05 -2.23
N THR A 86 -11.48 1.31 -2.62
CA THR A 86 -10.43 2.19 -2.10
C THR A 86 -10.60 2.46 -0.61
N VAL A 87 -11.80 2.85 -0.17
CA VAL A 87 -12.07 3.10 1.26
C VAL A 87 -11.80 1.86 2.10
N LEU A 88 -12.29 0.69 1.64
CA LEU A 88 -12.09 -0.58 2.34
C LEU A 88 -10.60 -0.95 2.40
N GLN A 89 -9.85 -0.74 1.31
CA GLN A 89 -8.41 -1.02 1.31
C GLN A 89 -7.65 -0.14 2.30
N TYR A 90 -7.98 1.14 2.37
CA TYR A 90 -7.38 2.08 3.33
C TYR A 90 -7.83 1.86 4.78
N LEU A 91 -8.57 0.80 5.12
CA LEU A 91 -8.69 0.32 6.50
C LEU A 91 -7.37 -0.29 7.02
N HIS A 92 -6.44 -0.65 6.12
CA HIS A 92 -5.19 -1.29 6.50
C HIS A 92 -4.38 -0.53 7.57
N PRO A 93 -4.27 0.83 7.61
CA PRO A 93 -3.54 1.53 8.68
C PRO A 93 -4.23 1.38 10.04
N MET A 94 -5.56 1.30 10.08
CA MET A 94 -6.32 1.07 11.31
C MET A 94 -6.05 -0.34 11.84
N PHE A 95 -6.15 -1.35 10.98
CA PHE A 95 -5.80 -2.73 11.34
C PHE A 95 -4.33 -2.87 11.71
N THR A 96 -3.42 -2.17 11.02
CA THR A 96 -1.99 -2.19 11.36
C THR A 96 -1.77 -1.60 12.75
N ALA A 97 -2.44 -0.50 13.08
CA ALA A 97 -2.34 0.10 14.41
C ALA A 97 -2.83 -0.84 15.51
N ALA A 98 -3.92 -1.58 15.29
CA ALA A 98 -4.41 -2.59 16.23
C ALA A 98 -3.44 -3.78 16.35
N LEU A 99 -3.04 -4.37 15.23
CA LEU A 99 -2.14 -5.53 15.20
C LEU A 99 -0.75 -5.19 15.77
N ALA A 100 -0.26 -3.97 15.60
CA ALA A 100 1.03 -3.54 16.16
C ALA A 100 1.04 -3.58 17.70
N VAL A 101 -0.09 -3.31 18.35
CA VAL A 101 -0.21 -3.44 19.81
C VAL A 101 -0.06 -4.90 20.24
N PHE A 102 -0.69 -5.83 19.53
CA PHE A 102 -0.70 -7.24 19.90
C PHE A 102 0.58 -7.99 19.52
N PHE A 103 1.08 -7.80 18.29
CA PHE A 103 2.19 -8.60 17.74
C PHE A 103 3.56 -7.97 17.92
N LEU A 104 3.64 -6.64 18.06
CA LEU A 104 4.89 -5.90 18.20
C LEU A 104 5.01 -5.20 19.56
N SER A 105 3.96 -5.23 20.39
CA SER A 105 3.87 -4.47 21.64
C SER A 105 4.10 -2.97 21.46
N GLU A 106 3.83 -2.44 20.26
CA GLU A 106 3.95 -1.02 19.93
C GLU A 106 2.62 -0.31 20.18
N ARG A 107 2.58 0.56 21.20
CA ARG A 107 1.37 1.37 21.47
C ARG A 107 1.34 2.61 20.57
N PRO A 108 0.26 2.84 19.80
CA PRO A 108 0.14 4.06 19.00
C PRO A 108 0.06 5.28 19.91
N THR A 109 0.76 6.35 19.54
CA THR A 109 0.66 7.62 20.26
C THR A 109 -0.70 8.27 20.00
N LYS A 110 -1.12 9.18 20.88
CA LYS A 110 -2.33 9.98 20.67
C LYS A 110 -2.30 10.71 19.33
N GLY A 111 -1.15 11.29 18.95
CA GLY A 111 -0.96 11.93 17.64
C GLY A 111 -1.17 10.97 16.47
N THR A 112 -0.73 9.71 16.57
CA THR A 112 -0.98 8.70 15.54
C THR A 112 -2.47 8.32 15.45
N LEU A 113 -3.16 8.17 16.58
CA LEU A 113 -4.60 7.88 16.58
C LEU A 113 -5.42 9.02 15.97
N ILE A 114 -5.12 10.27 16.34
CA ILE A 114 -5.75 11.47 15.77
C ILE A 114 -5.49 11.52 14.26
N CYS A 115 -4.27 11.26 13.80
CA CYS A 115 -3.93 11.22 12.39
C CYS A 115 -4.72 10.15 11.63
N ILE A 116 -4.85 8.94 12.18
CA ILE A 116 -5.64 7.87 11.55
C ILE A 116 -7.10 8.29 11.44
N ALA A 117 -7.69 8.83 12.51
CA ALA A 117 -9.08 9.28 12.52
C ALA A 117 -9.33 10.40 11.50
N LEU A 118 -8.54 11.48 11.53
CA LEU A 118 -8.67 12.60 10.61
C LEU A 118 -8.42 12.18 9.16
N SER A 119 -7.41 11.33 8.92
CA SER A 119 -7.11 10.87 7.56
C SER A 119 -8.17 9.93 7.00
N PHE A 120 -8.79 9.10 7.85
CA PHE A 120 -9.88 8.22 7.42
C PHE A 120 -11.14 9.03 7.10
N VAL A 121 -11.50 10.01 7.93
CA VAL A 121 -12.60 10.93 7.62
C VAL A 121 -12.30 11.72 6.34
N GLY A 122 -11.08 12.23 6.19
CA GLY A 122 -10.66 12.93 4.98
C GLY A 122 -10.71 12.05 3.72
N LEU A 123 -10.33 10.79 3.84
CA LEU A 123 -10.47 9.80 2.76
C LEU A 123 -11.94 9.62 2.36
N LEU A 124 -12.87 9.50 3.33
CA LEU A 124 -14.30 9.36 3.03
C LEU A 124 -14.84 10.57 2.25
N LEU A 125 -14.38 11.79 2.58
CA LEU A 125 -14.75 13.00 1.86
C LEU A 125 -14.14 13.09 0.46
N VAL A 126 -12.90 12.60 0.28
CA VAL A 126 -12.24 12.57 -1.04
C VAL A 126 -12.89 11.54 -1.95
N VAL A 127 -13.13 10.34 -1.43
CA VAL A 127 -13.53 9.18 -2.23
C VAL A 127 -15.05 9.07 -2.40
N GLN A 128 -15.84 9.64 -1.48
CA GLN A 128 -17.30 9.70 -1.52
C GLN A 128 -17.96 8.35 -1.91
N PRO A 129 -17.76 7.28 -1.12
CA PRO A 129 -18.25 5.96 -1.50
C PRO A 129 -19.78 5.90 -1.53
N GLY A 130 -20.34 5.52 -2.67
CA GLY A 130 -21.79 5.48 -2.88
C GLY A 130 -22.59 4.63 -1.90
N PHE A 131 -22.03 3.68 -1.13
CA PHE A 131 -22.82 2.91 -0.14
C PHE A 131 -23.18 3.72 1.11
N ILE A 132 -22.41 4.77 1.43
CA ILE A 132 -22.76 5.73 2.48
C ILE A 132 -23.90 6.65 1.99
N PHE A 133 -24.02 6.82 0.66
CA PHE A 133 -24.93 7.76 0.02
C PHE A 133 -26.07 7.11 -0.81
N SER A 134 -26.12 5.78 -0.92
CA SER A 134 -27.14 5.04 -1.67
C SER A 134 -27.41 3.67 -1.03
N LEU A 135 -28.67 3.45 -0.68
CA LEU A 135 -29.20 2.24 -0.05
C LEU A 135 -29.60 1.24 -1.14
N ALA A 136 -28.74 0.28 -1.47
CA ALA A 136 -29.15 -0.87 -2.27
C ALA A 136 -28.31 -2.12 -1.97
N PRO A 137 -28.81 -3.05 -1.12
CA PRO A 137 -28.16 -4.32 -0.84
C PRO A 137 -28.51 -5.33 -1.93
N SER A 138 -27.50 -5.79 -2.68
CA SER A 138 -27.56 -7.06 -3.40
C SER A 138 -26.56 -8.01 -2.76
N GLY A 139 -26.92 -9.30 -2.55
CA GLY A 139 -26.09 -10.26 -1.81
C GLY A 139 -24.67 -10.44 -2.34
N ILE A 140 -24.46 -10.23 -3.65
CA ILE A 140 -23.14 -10.25 -4.31
C ILE A 140 -22.21 -9.15 -3.74
N LYS A 141 -22.75 -8.00 -3.33
CA LYS A 141 -21.96 -6.90 -2.74
C LYS A 141 -21.43 -7.27 -1.35
N GLN A 142 -22.17 -8.04 -0.55
CA GLN A 142 -21.75 -8.37 0.81
C GLN A 142 -20.52 -9.28 0.84
N PHE A 143 -20.46 -10.28 -0.05
CA PHE A 143 -19.27 -11.12 -0.18
C PHE A 143 -18.05 -10.30 -0.62
N ALA A 144 -18.22 -9.42 -1.62
CA ALA A 144 -17.13 -8.56 -2.10
C ALA A 144 -16.62 -7.58 -1.02
N ILE A 145 -17.51 -7.03 -0.19
CA ILE A 145 -17.12 -6.20 0.97
C ILE A 145 -16.30 -7.03 1.97
N SER A 146 -16.75 -8.24 2.31
CA SER A 146 -16.01 -9.13 3.22
C SER A 146 -14.62 -9.47 2.69
N VAL A 147 -14.50 -9.75 1.38
CA VAL A 147 -13.22 -9.99 0.71
C VAL A 147 -12.33 -8.74 0.75
N ALA A 148 -12.89 -7.55 0.53
CA ALA A 148 -12.14 -6.29 0.60
C ALA A 148 -11.60 -6.03 2.01
N VAL A 149 -12.41 -6.25 3.05
CA VAL A 149 -12.00 -6.13 4.46
C VAL A 149 -10.92 -7.15 4.80
N ALA A 150 -11.07 -8.40 4.33
CA ALA A 150 -10.04 -9.42 4.48
C ALA A 150 -8.73 -9.04 3.77
N GLY A 151 -8.79 -8.40 2.60
CA GLY A 151 -7.63 -7.86 1.88
C GLY A 151 -6.93 -6.74 2.64
N ALA A 152 -7.69 -5.81 3.22
CA ALA A 152 -7.15 -4.74 4.07
C ALA A 152 -6.49 -5.30 5.35
N PHE A 153 -7.11 -6.32 5.96
CA PHE A 153 -6.56 -7.02 7.12
C PHE A 153 -5.29 -7.80 6.77
N GLY A 154 -5.29 -8.53 5.64
CA GLY A 154 -4.10 -9.21 5.11
C GLY A 154 -2.97 -8.22 4.80
N SER A 155 -3.29 -7.04 4.24
CA SER A 155 -2.33 -5.96 4.02
C SER A 155 -1.70 -5.50 5.34
N ALA A 156 -2.51 -5.39 6.40
CA ALA A 156 -2.01 -5.04 7.74
C ALA A 156 -1.08 -6.11 8.31
N ILE A 157 -1.42 -7.40 8.17
CA ILE A 157 -0.51 -8.51 8.55
C ILE A 157 0.80 -8.41 7.76
N ALA A 158 0.74 -8.16 6.45
CA ALA A 158 1.93 -7.99 5.63
C ALA A 158 2.80 -6.82 6.14
N TYR A 159 2.21 -5.69 6.55
CA TYR A 159 2.95 -4.57 7.13
C TYR A 159 3.56 -4.89 8.49
N ILE A 160 2.88 -5.65 9.35
CA ILE A 160 3.45 -6.15 10.61
C ILE A 160 4.65 -7.06 10.35
N LEU A 161 4.56 -7.96 9.36
CA LEU A 161 5.68 -8.79 8.95
C LEU A 161 6.85 -7.95 8.41
N VAL A 162 6.57 -6.95 7.58
CA VAL A 162 7.59 -6.00 7.10
C VAL A 162 8.26 -5.30 8.28
N ARG A 163 7.50 -4.78 9.25
CA ARG A 163 8.06 -4.13 10.46
C ARG A 163 8.91 -5.09 11.29
N LYS A 164 8.45 -6.33 11.49
CA LYS A 164 9.19 -7.36 12.24
C LYS A 164 10.48 -7.79 11.53
N LEU A 165 10.46 -7.87 10.20
CA LEU A 165 11.64 -8.20 9.39
C LEU A 165 12.60 -7.01 9.25
N SER A 166 12.07 -5.79 9.28
CA SER A 166 12.85 -4.54 9.12
C SER A 166 13.95 -4.38 10.17
N THR A 167 13.81 -5.01 11.34
CA THR A 167 14.83 -4.99 12.41
C THR A 167 15.95 -6.00 12.19
N THR A 168 15.80 -6.99 11.31
CA THR A 168 16.77 -8.10 11.14
C THR A 168 17.27 -8.29 9.71
N GLU A 169 16.49 -7.88 8.71
CA GLU A 169 16.76 -8.13 7.29
C GLU A 169 17.01 -6.83 6.52
N HIS A 170 17.81 -6.93 5.46
CA HIS A 170 18.04 -5.82 4.55
C HIS A 170 16.73 -5.45 3.81
N PRO A 171 16.39 -4.16 3.62
CA PRO A 171 15.12 -3.74 3.01
C PRO A 171 14.83 -4.39 1.65
N LEU A 172 15.86 -4.53 0.81
CA LEU A 172 15.70 -5.14 -0.52
C LEU A 172 15.39 -6.64 -0.42
N VAL A 173 15.93 -7.36 0.57
CA VAL A 173 15.59 -8.76 0.80
C VAL A 173 14.10 -8.85 1.14
N ILE A 174 13.61 -8.04 2.08
CA ILE A 174 12.19 -8.02 2.46
C ILE A 174 11.30 -7.75 1.25
N VAL A 175 11.62 -6.71 0.47
CA VAL A 175 10.85 -6.28 -0.70
C VAL A 175 10.79 -7.37 -1.76
N MET A 176 11.90 -8.06 -2.03
CA MET A 176 12.04 -9.09 -3.07
C MET A 176 11.15 -10.32 -2.87
N TYR A 177 10.75 -10.66 -1.64
CA TYR A 177 9.92 -11.85 -1.40
C TYR A 177 8.48 -11.76 -1.93
N PHE A 178 7.94 -10.56 -2.10
CA PHE A 178 6.64 -10.36 -2.74
C PHE A 178 6.71 -10.73 -4.24
N PRO A 179 7.58 -10.11 -5.07
CA PRO A 179 7.66 -10.45 -6.48
C PRO A 179 8.14 -11.89 -6.73
N LEU A 180 8.92 -12.48 -5.84
CA LEU A 180 9.27 -13.92 -5.92
C LEU A 180 8.05 -14.85 -5.88
N ILE A 181 6.98 -14.44 -5.20
CA ILE A 181 5.75 -15.23 -5.07
C ILE A 181 4.71 -14.76 -6.08
N SER A 182 4.52 -13.44 -6.23
CA SER A 182 3.49 -12.91 -7.12
C SER A 182 3.79 -13.16 -8.59
N LEU A 183 5.04 -13.09 -9.04
CA LEU A 183 5.40 -13.31 -10.43
C LEU A 183 5.00 -14.69 -10.97
N PRO A 184 5.46 -15.83 -10.38
CA PRO A 184 5.11 -17.14 -10.89
C PRO A 184 3.60 -17.39 -10.86
N ILE A 185 2.91 -16.97 -9.78
CA ILE A 185 1.47 -17.17 -9.68
C ILE A 185 0.72 -16.32 -10.70
N SER A 186 1.10 -15.05 -10.90
CA SER A 186 0.50 -14.20 -11.93
C SER A 186 0.71 -14.78 -13.32
N VAL A 187 1.90 -15.30 -13.65
CA VAL A 187 2.16 -15.95 -14.94
C VAL A 187 1.31 -17.21 -15.13
N ILE A 188 1.19 -18.04 -14.09
CA ILE A 188 0.35 -19.26 -14.14
C ILE A 188 -1.12 -18.91 -14.35
N LEU A 189 -1.64 -17.90 -13.65
CA LEU A 189 -3.03 -17.46 -13.77
C LEU A 189 -3.31 -16.74 -15.09
N LEU A 190 -2.29 -16.09 -15.68
CA LEU A 190 -2.43 -15.39 -16.96
C LEU A 190 -2.56 -16.35 -18.14
N TRP A 191 -1.87 -17.49 -18.13
CA TRP A 191 -1.83 -18.52 -19.17
C TRP A 191 -2.25 -18.07 -20.60
N ASN A 192 -3.56 -18.04 -20.91
CA ASN A 192 -4.11 -17.68 -22.24
C ASN A 192 -4.62 -16.24 -22.37
N ASP A 193 -4.76 -15.49 -21.28
CA ASP A 193 -5.28 -14.12 -21.27
C ASP A 193 -4.18 -13.07 -21.54
N PHE A 194 -2.97 -13.50 -21.93
CA PHE A 194 -1.86 -12.59 -22.15
C PHE A 194 -2.07 -11.70 -23.39
N VAL A 195 -2.03 -10.38 -23.19
CA VAL A 195 -2.17 -9.34 -24.20
C VAL A 195 -0.83 -8.65 -24.39
N MET A 196 -0.27 -8.75 -25.59
CA MET A 196 1.00 -8.10 -25.90
C MET A 196 0.87 -6.56 -25.79
N PRO A 197 1.65 -5.90 -24.91
CA PRO A 197 1.64 -4.44 -24.83
C PRO A 197 2.15 -3.82 -26.13
N GLN A 198 1.54 -2.71 -26.55
CA GLN A 198 1.94 -1.99 -27.76
C GLN A 198 2.36 -0.55 -27.47
N GLY A 199 3.35 -0.05 -28.22
CA GLY A 199 3.80 1.34 -28.18
C GLY A 199 4.17 1.81 -26.76
N ILE A 200 3.53 2.90 -26.33
CA ILE A 200 3.81 3.58 -25.06
C ILE A 200 3.45 2.76 -23.81
N THR A 201 2.62 1.73 -23.95
CA THR A 201 2.20 0.87 -22.83
C THR A 201 3.39 0.18 -22.16
N TRP A 202 4.43 -0.17 -22.91
CA TRP A 202 5.69 -0.68 -22.36
C TRP A 202 6.34 0.31 -21.38
N LEU A 203 6.35 1.60 -21.73
CA LEU A 203 6.90 2.63 -20.87
C LEU A 203 6.06 2.80 -19.60
N TYR A 204 4.74 2.73 -19.70
CA TYR A 204 3.86 2.77 -18.53
C TYR A 204 4.09 1.57 -17.60
N LEU A 205 4.19 0.34 -18.14
CA LEU A 205 4.46 -0.86 -17.34
C LEU A 205 5.84 -0.77 -16.64
N LEU A 206 6.86 -0.28 -17.34
CA LEU A 206 8.18 -0.03 -16.74
C LEU A 206 8.09 1.03 -15.62
N ALA A 207 7.38 2.14 -15.85
CA ALA A 207 7.19 3.19 -14.86
C ALA A 207 6.43 2.68 -13.63
N ILE A 208 5.40 1.85 -13.80
CA ILE A 208 4.68 1.17 -12.71
C ILE A 208 5.65 0.32 -11.90
N GLY A 209 6.52 -0.46 -12.55
CA GLY A 209 7.52 -1.28 -11.87
C GLY A 209 8.55 -0.46 -11.08
N LEU A 210 9.08 0.61 -11.68
CA LEU A 210 10.07 1.48 -11.04
C LEU A 210 9.49 2.22 -9.83
N THR A 211 8.33 2.84 -10.00
CA THR A 211 7.64 3.59 -8.93
C THR A 211 7.15 2.67 -7.83
N THR A 212 6.69 1.45 -8.17
CA THR A 212 6.43 0.37 -7.21
C THR A 212 7.66 0.09 -6.36
N GLN A 213 8.81 -0.11 -6.99
CA GLN A 213 10.04 -0.49 -6.30
C GLN A 213 10.48 0.61 -5.34
N VAL A 214 10.48 1.86 -5.79
CA VAL A 214 10.76 3.02 -4.92
C VAL A 214 9.77 3.08 -3.76
N GLY A 215 8.47 2.88 -4.04
CA GLY A 215 7.40 2.86 -3.05
C GLY A 215 7.61 1.80 -1.97
N GLN A 216 7.88 0.56 -2.38
CA GLN A 216 8.07 -0.58 -1.46
C GLN A 216 9.37 -0.45 -0.65
N VAL A 217 10.46 0.00 -1.25
CA VAL A 217 11.73 0.22 -0.54
C VAL A 217 11.59 1.37 0.46
N ALA A 218 10.98 2.49 0.07
CA ALA A 218 10.75 3.62 0.97
C ALA A 218 9.77 3.26 2.11
N LEU A 219 8.77 2.41 1.85
CA LEU A 219 7.89 1.87 2.87
C LEU A 219 8.67 1.03 3.88
N THR A 220 9.46 0.09 3.37
CA THR A 220 10.24 -0.82 4.22
C THR A 220 11.26 -0.06 5.06
N LYS A 221 11.97 0.90 4.48
CA LYS A 221 12.87 1.81 5.24
C LYS A 221 12.12 2.64 6.27
N ALA A 222 10.91 3.11 5.97
CA ALA A 222 10.09 3.82 6.96
C ALA A 222 9.71 2.91 8.14
N MET A 223 9.45 1.64 7.87
CA MET A 223 9.23 0.61 8.90
C MET A 223 10.49 0.24 9.66
N GLN A 224 11.70 0.66 9.25
CA GLN A 224 12.91 0.52 10.06
C GLN A 224 13.02 1.65 11.09
N THR A 225 12.66 2.87 10.70
CA THR A 225 12.88 4.07 11.50
C THR A 225 11.69 4.45 12.38
N GLU A 226 10.48 3.99 12.08
CA GLU A 226 9.25 4.33 12.82
C GLU A 226 8.42 3.08 13.15
N THR A 227 7.54 3.22 14.15
CA THR A 227 6.58 2.17 14.53
C THR A 227 5.61 1.88 13.39
N ALA A 228 5.08 0.65 13.33
CA ALA A 228 4.20 0.23 12.23
C ALA A 228 3.00 1.18 12.10
N SER A 229 2.34 1.47 13.22
CA SER A 229 1.15 2.33 13.29
C SER A 229 1.45 3.73 12.76
N ARG A 230 2.54 4.35 13.23
CA ARG A 230 2.92 5.71 12.84
C ARG A 230 3.36 5.76 11.39
N ALA A 231 4.11 4.77 10.93
CA ALA A 231 4.52 4.66 9.54
C ALA A 231 3.27 4.54 8.64
N THR A 232 2.37 3.58 8.89
CA THR A 232 1.17 3.38 8.06
C THR A 232 0.18 4.54 8.08
N SER A 233 0.12 5.36 9.14
CA SER A 233 -0.78 6.51 9.15
C SER A 233 -0.42 7.56 8.09
N PHE A 234 0.86 7.64 7.68
CA PHE A 234 1.26 8.53 6.58
C PHE A 234 0.92 7.96 5.19
N ALA A 235 0.45 6.70 5.08
CA ALA A 235 0.05 6.13 3.80
C ALA A 235 -1.16 6.85 3.20
N TYR A 236 -2.04 7.43 4.03
CA TYR A 236 -3.18 8.22 3.56
C TYR A 236 -2.77 9.44 2.71
N LEU A 237 -1.55 9.96 2.85
CA LEU A 237 -1.05 11.03 1.98
C LEU A 237 -1.01 10.63 0.51
N GLN A 238 -0.98 9.33 0.20
CA GLN A 238 -1.08 8.83 -1.16
C GLN A 238 -2.37 9.31 -1.85
N VAL A 239 -3.47 9.43 -1.10
CA VAL A 239 -4.75 9.95 -1.59
C VAL A 239 -4.62 11.41 -2.02
N VAL A 240 -3.93 12.23 -1.21
CA VAL A 240 -3.71 13.65 -1.50
C VAL A 240 -2.80 13.81 -2.71
N PHE A 241 -1.72 13.04 -2.79
CA PHE A 241 -0.84 13.07 -3.96
C PHE A 241 -1.56 12.56 -5.22
N ALA A 242 -2.38 11.52 -5.12
CA ALA A 242 -3.17 11.02 -6.24
C ALA A 242 -4.17 12.06 -6.74
N MET A 243 -4.84 12.79 -5.82
CA MET A 243 -5.70 13.93 -6.18
C MET A 243 -4.90 15.00 -6.93
N ILE A 244 -3.75 15.45 -6.41
CA ILE A 244 -2.92 16.48 -7.06
C ILE A 244 -2.49 16.02 -8.46
N LEU A 245 -2.02 14.78 -8.60
CA LEU A 245 -1.65 14.21 -9.89
C LEU A 245 -2.86 14.10 -10.84
N GLY A 246 -4.06 13.82 -10.30
CA GLY A 246 -5.33 13.85 -11.03
C GLY A 246 -5.63 15.23 -11.63
N VAL A 247 -5.47 16.30 -10.83
CA VAL A 247 -5.63 17.67 -11.32
C VAL A 247 -4.61 18.01 -12.40
N VAL A 248 -3.34 17.67 -12.18
CA VAL A 248 -2.23 18.08 -13.08
C VAL A 248 -2.25 17.33 -14.41
N PHE A 249 -2.48 16.01 -14.39
CA PHE A 249 -2.35 15.18 -15.59
C PHE A 249 -3.68 14.85 -16.26
N TYR A 250 -4.78 14.83 -15.51
CA TYR A 250 -6.11 14.49 -16.03
C TYR A 250 -7.09 15.66 -16.02
N TYR A 251 -6.65 16.86 -15.58
CA TYR A 251 -7.49 18.06 -15.50
C TYR A 251 -8.78 17.84 -14.68
N GLU A 252 -8.71 16.94 -13.69
CA GLU A 252 -9.83 16.67 -12.80
C GLU A 252 -10.05 17.87 -11.87
N ILE A 253 -11.27 18.40 -11.81
CA ILE A 253 -11.60 19.52 -10.92
C ILE A 253 -12.02 18.93 -9.56
N PRO A 254 -11.23 19.13 -8.49
CA PRO A 254 -11.58 18.60 -7.18
C PRO A 254 -12.81 19.34 -6.63
N SER A 255 -13.77 18.58 -6.11
CA SER A 255 -14.91 19.18 -5.42
C SER A 255 -14.48 19.86 -4.13
N PHE A 256 -15.31 20.77 -3.60
CA PHE A 256 -15.04 21.42 -2.31
C PHE A 256 -14.85 20.41 -1.17
N SER A 257 -15.63 19.32 -1.17
CA SER A 257 -15.48 18.24 -0.18
C SER A 257 -14.15 17.49 -0.31
N THR A 258 -13.65 17.31 -1.54
CA THR A 258 -12.35 16.68 -1.82
C THR A 258 -11.22 17.55 -1.24
N LEU A 259 -11.33 18.88 -1.37
CA LEU A 259 -10.37 19.82 -0.78
C LEU A 259 -10.38 19.78 0.74
N ILE A 260 -11.56 19.76 1.38
CA ILE A 260 -11.68 19.59 2.84
C ILE A 260 -11.04 18.26 3.26
N GLY A 261 -11.37 17.18 2.57
CA GLY A 261 -10.84 15.85 2.87
C GLY A 261 -9.31 15.79 2.77
N ALA A 262 -8.74 16.40 1.73
CA ALA A 262 -7.29 16.55 1.59
C ALA A 262 -6.68 17.37 2.75
N GLY A 263 -7.34 18.46 3.15
CA GLY A 263 -6.95 19.27 4.31
C GLY A 263 -6.92 18.47 5.62
N LEU A 264 -7.92 17.60 5.86
CA LEU A 264 -7.96 16.72 7.03
C LEU A 264 -6.81 15.70 7.04
N ILE A 265 -6.50 15.10 5.89
CA ILE A 265 -5.39 14.15 5.75
C ILE A 265 -4.05 14.85 6.04
N VAL A 266 -3.81 16.01 5.43
CA VAL A 266 -2.59 16.79 5.64
C VAL A 266 -2.48 17.27 7.09
N GLY A 267 -3.57 17.78 7.67
CA GLY A 267 -3.64 18.21 9.06
C GLY A 267 -3.35 17.07 10.04
N GLY A 268 -3.93 15.89 9.82
CA GLY A 268 -3.64 14.69 10.61
C GLY A 268 -2.16 14.28 10.53
N ALA A 269 -1.59 14.29 9.33
CA ALA A 269 -0.17 13.99 9.12
C ALA A 269 0.74 15.01 9.83
N TYR A 270 0.40 16.30 9.77
CA TYR A 270 1.14 17.37 10.45
C TYR A 270 1.10 17.22 11.97
N ILE A 271 -0.08 16.96 12.54
CA ILE A 271 -0.24 16.71 13.98
C ILE A 271 0.64 15.54 14.43
N ASN A 272 0.64 14.43 13.69
CA ASN A 272 1.44 13.25 14.06
C ASN A 272 2.95 13.44 13.82
N ALA A 273 3.34 14.28 12.86
CA ALA A 273 4.75 14.63 12.64
C ALA A 273 5.29 15.49 13.79
N THR A 274 4.52 16.48 14.24
CA THR A 274 4.89 17.43 15.30
C THR A 274 4.66 16.91 16.72
N TRP A 275 3.89 15.82 16.87
CA TRP A 275 3.62 15.22 18.17
C TRP A 275 4.91 14.73 18.83
N LYS A 276 5.36 15.43 19.89
CA LYS A 276 6.53 15.02 20.67
C LYS A 276 6.30 13.61 21.21
N LYS A 277 7.24 12.69 20.95
CA LYS A 277 7.31 11.40 21.66
C LYS A 277 7.45 11.75 23.15
N GLY A 278 6.41 11.56 23.94
CA GLY A 278 6.49 11.74 25.38
C GLY A 278 7.61 10.87 25.92
N ASN A 279 8.59 11.48 26.60
CA ASN A 279 9.68 10.79 27.28
C ASN A 279 9.09 9.79 28.28
N ASN A 280 9.02 8.52 27.90
CA ASN A 280 8.84 7.39 28.81
C ASN A 280 10.06 6.47 28.78
N VAL A 281 11.25 7.07 28.68
CA VAL A 281 12.48 6.39 29.09
C VAL A 281 12.57 6.56 30.59
N LYS A 282 12.12 5.54 31.33
CA LYS A 282 12.52 5.36 32.73
C LYS A 282 14.05 5.41 32.75
N LYS A 283 14.63 6.42 33.41
CA LYS A 283 16.04 6.37 33.80
C LYS A 283 16.25 5.09 34.61
N PRO A 284 17.28 4.28 34.36
CA PRO A 284 17.65 3.24 35.30
C PRO A 284 18.01 3.94 36.62
N SER A 285 17.35 3.51 37.70
CA SER A 285 17.77 3.82 39.05
C SER A 285 19.14 3.18 39.29
N SER A 286 20.17 4.01 39.43
CA SER A 286 21.43 3.66 40.06
C SER A 286 21.78 4.77 41.03
#